data_AF-A0A257LIP4-F1
#
_entry.id   AF-A0A257LIP4-F1
#
_cell.length_a   1.000
_cell.length_b   1.000
_cell.length_c   1.000
_cell.angle_alpha   90.00
_cell.angle_beta   90.00
_cell.angle_gamma   90.00
#
_symmetry.space_group_name_H-M   'P 1'
#
loop_
_entity.id
_entity.type
_entity.pdbx_description
1 polymer ?
#
loop_
_entity_poly.entity_id
_entity_poly.type
_entity_poly.pdbx_seq_one_letter_code
_entity_poly.pdbx_strand_id
1 'polypeptide(L)'
;MGIGYGKANEVPDAIKKGTANAHKHMVSVKLKGDTISHDVFGEYDGGKVLLKPASPGTGLIAGGGVRAVLEAAGVKNVLTKSMGSNNHIAVVNATLAALQQLRTSEDISGVRKSA
;
A
#
# COMPACT_ATOMS: atom_id res chain seq x y z
N MET A 1 -5.53 -2.19 -6.26
CA MET A 1 -5.78 -2.53 -4.84
C MET A 1 -6.62 -1.43 -4.22
N GLY A 2 -7.65 -1.77 -3.45
CA GLY A 2 -8.57 -0.80 -2.85
C GLY A 2 -8.84 -1.15 -1.40
N ILE A 3 -9.07 -0.12 -0.58
CA ILE A 3 -9.33 -0.24 0.87
C ILE A 3 -10.71 0.35 1.12
N GLY A 4 -11.52 -0.35 1.91
CA GLY A 4 -12.88 0.08 2.23
C GLY A 4 -13.23 -0.24 3.66
N TYR A 5 -13.92 0.71 4.31
CA TYR A 5 -14.49 0.53 5.63
C TYR A 5 -16.02 0.47 5.51
N GLY A 6 -16.63 -0.48 6.21
CA GLY A 6 -18.07 -0.70 6.22
C GLY A 6 -18.57 -0.89 7.65
N LYS A 7 -19.68 -0.23 7.97
CA LYS A 7 -20.38 -0.37 9.26
C LYS A 7 -21.83 -0.79 9.01
N ALA A 8 -22.29 -1.79 9.75
CA ALA A 8 -23.66 -2.27 9.75
C ALA A 8 -23.98 -2.90 11.12
N ASN A 9 -25.25 -3.23 11.36
CA ASN A 9 -25.68 -3.88 12.59
C ASN A 9 -25.28 -5.36 12.63
N GLU A 10 -25.22 -6.01 11.47
CA GLU A 10 -24.77 -7.40 11.33
C GLU A 10 -23.38 -7.46 10.69
N VAL A 11 -22.56 -8.40 11.16
CA VAL A 11 -21.20 -8.66 10.65
C VAL A 11 -21.17 -8.93 9.14
N PRO A 12 -22.00 -9.85 8.56
CA PRO A 12 -21.94 -10.11 7.13
C PRO A 12 -22.27 -8.89 6.28
N ASP A 13 -23.21 -8.05 6.71
CA ASP A 13 -23.56 -6.82 5.99
C ASP A 13 -22.48 -5.75 6.11
N ALA A 14 -21.77 -5.68 7.23
CA ALA A 14 -20.62 -4.78 7.38
C ALA A 14 -19.50 -5.15 6.41
N ILE A 15 -19.23 -6.46 6.23
CA ILE A 15 -18.25 -6.97 5.27
C ILE A 15 -18.68 -6.62 3.84
N LYS A 16 -19.94 -6.91 3.45
CA LYS A 16 -20.45 -6.55 2.11
C LYS A 16 -20.30 -5.06 1.81
N LYS A 17 -20.65 -4.19 2.75
CA LYS A 17 -20.49 -2.73 2.60
C LYS A 17 -19.01 -2.33 2.50
N GLY A 18 -18.15 -2.94 3.30
CA GLY A 18 -16.70 -2.70 3.26
C GLY A 18 -16.11 -3.08 1.89
N THR A 19 -16.45 -4.27 1.38
CA THR A 19 -16.02 -4.75 0.07
C THR A 19 -16.56 -3.87 -1.07
N ALA A 20 -17.82 -3.46 -1.01
CA ALA A 20 -18.39 -2.54 -2.01
C ALA A 20 -17.68 -1.18 -2.00
N ASN A 21 -17.31 -0.68 -0.81
CA ASN A 21 -16.55 0.57 -0.67
C ASN A 21 -15.11 0.42 -1.22
N ALA A 22 -14.46 -0.71 -0.94
CA ALA A 22 -13.10 -0.99 -1.44
C ALA A 22 -13.04 -1.00 -2.97
N HIS A 23 -14.04 -1.57 -3.64
CA HIS A 23 -14.12 -1.58 -5.11
C HIS A 23 -14.26 -0.17 -5.71
N LYS A 24 -14.91 0.77 -5.00
CA LYS A 24 -15.03 2.16 -5.45
C LYS A 24 -13.71 2.92 -5.37
N HIS A 25 -12.86 2.58 -4.41
CA HIS A 25 -11.58 3.25 -4.14
C HIS A 25 -10.38 2.42 -4.59
N MET A 26 -10.47 1.88 -5.81
CA MET A 26 -9.38 1.10 -6.39
C MET A 26 -8.25 2.01 -6.87
N VAL A 27 -7.04 1.70 -6.41
CA VAL A 27 -5.79 2.39 -6.79
C VAL A 27 -4.92 1.45 -7.60
N SER A 28 -4.34 1.96 -8.68
CA SER A 28 -3.34 1.25 -9.47
C SER A 28 -1.95 1.42 -8.86
N VAL A 29 -1.29 0.32 -8.56
CA VAL A 29 0.05 0.32 -7.94
C VAL A 29 1.07 0.02 -9.03
N LYS A 30 2.02 0.93 -9.23
CA LYS A 30 3.08 0.78 -10.23
C LYS A 30 4.23 -0.03 -9.63
N LEU A 31 4.34 -1.29 -10.05
CA LEU A 31 5.39 -2.22 -9.60
C LEU A 31 6.48 -2.40 -10.65
N LYS A 32 7.69 -2.71 -10.19
CA LYS A 32 8.83 -3.05 -11.05
C LYS A 32 9.12 -4.54 -10.88
N GLY A 33 8.51 -5.36 -11.74
CA GLY A 33 8.57 -6.82 -11.62
C GLY A 33 7.94 -7.29 -10.31
N ASP A 34 8.75 -7.90 -9.43
CA ASP A 34 8.29 -8.47 -8.16
C ASP A 34 8.49 -7.54 -6.93
N THR A 35 9.00 -6.32 -7.12
CA THR A 35 9.30 -5.36 -6.03
C THR A 35 8.91 -3.90 -6.37
N ILE A 36 9.10 -2.98 -5.41
CA ILE A 36 8.86 -1.54 -5.57
C ILE A 36 10.06 -0.85 -6.25
N SER A 37 9.80 0.27 -6.94
CA SER A 37 10.84 0.97 -7.73
C SER A 37 11.90 1.68 -6.87
N HIS A 38 11.49 2.31 -5.77
CA HIS A 38 12.33 3.06 -4.85
C HIS A 38 11.75 2.99 -3.44
N ASP A 39 12.52 3.45 -2.46
CA ASP A 39 12.08 3.55 -1.08
C ASP A 39 11.11 4.71 -0.88
N VAL A 40 10.02 4.47 -0.17
CA VAL A 40 8.96 5.45 0.04
C VAL A 40 8.55 5.49 1.51
N PHE A 41 8.16 6.68 1.93
CA PHE A 41 7.71 6.94 3.29
C PHE A 41 6.26 7.43 3.27
N GLY A 42 5.36 6.59 3.76
CA GLY A 42 3.95 6.92 3.91
C GLY A 42 3.63 7.37 5.32
N GLU A 43 2.85 8.45 5.43
CA GLU A 43 2.32 8.92 6.70
C GLU A 43 0.81 9.14 6.57
N TYR A 44 0.06 8.66 7.55
CA TYR A 44 -1.37 8.91 7.67
C TYR A 44 -1.80 8.81 9.14
N ASP A 45 -2.41 9.88 9.66
CA ASP A 45 -2.99 9.94 11.01
C ASP A 45 -2.07 9.36 12.12
N GLY A 46 -0.80 9.77 12.10
CA GLY A 46 0.24 9.33 13.04
C GLY A 46 0.80 7.92 12.80
N GLY A 47 0.24 7.16 11.85
CA GLY A 47 0.85 5.93 11.34
C GLY A 47 1.93 6.27 10.31
N LYS A 48 3.16 5.80 10.53
CA LYS A 48 4.28 6.00 9.60
C LYS A 48 4.76 4.65 9.09
N VAL A 49 4.88 4.49 7.78
CA VAL A 49 5.30 3.23 7.16
C VAL A 49 6.41 3.52 6.16
N LEU A 50 7.56 2.88 6.40
CA LEU A 50 8.66 2.85 5.45
C LEU A 50 8.54 1.60 4.61
N LEU A 51 8.56 1.75 3.27
CA LEU A 51 8.69 0.66 2.32
C LEU A 51 10.05 0.77 1.64
N LYS A 52 10.82 -0.32 1.63
CA LYS A 52 12.15 -0.38 1.01
C LYS A 52 12.20 -1.54 0.00
N PRO A 53 12.71 -1.30 -1.22
CA PRO A 53 12.85 -2.34 -2.22
C PRO A 53 13.76 -3.46 -1.72
N ALA A 54 13.49 -4.68 -2.16
CA ALA A 54 14.21 -5.86 -1.74
C ALA A 54 14.62 -6.69 -2.95
N SER A 55 15.74 -7.39 -2.83
CA SER A 55 16.21 -8.32 -3.86
C SER A 55 15.24 -9.50 -4.01
N PRO A 56 15.17 -10.11 -5.21
CA PRO A 56 14.40 -11.34 -5.41
C PRO A 56 14.80 -12.41 -4.39
N GLY A 57 13.81 -13.07 -3.78
CA GLY A 57 14.03 -14.12 -2.78
C GLY A 57 14.03 -13.64 -1.32
N THR A 58 13.93 -12.32 -1.07
CA THR A 58 13.78 -11.78 0.29
C THR A 58 12.41 -12.09 0.89
N GLY A 59 11.38 -12.20 0.04
CA GLY A 59 10.00 -12.37 0.46
C GLY A 59 9.37 -11.08 1.01
N LEU A 60 8.14 -11.24 1.53
CA LEU A 60 7.31 -10.15 2.02
C LEU A 60 7.52 -9.97 3.54
N ILE A 61 8.42 -9.08 3.93
CA ILE A 61 8.70 -8.78 5.34
C ILE A 61 7.88 -7.56 5.75
N ALA A 62 6.68 -7.82 6.27
CA ALA A 62 5.74 -6.80 6.69
C ALA A 62 4.89 -7.21 7.90
N GLY A 63 4.51 -6.22 8.71
CA GLY A 63 3.54 -6.38 9.79
C GLY A 63 2.11 -6.61 9.25
N GLY A 64 1.20 -7.14 10.08
CA GLY A 64 -0.09 -7.67 9.62
C GLY A 64 -0.91 -6.76 8.69
N GLY A 65 -1.16 -5.51 9.09
CA GLY A 65 -1.92 -4.56 8.27
C GLY A 65 -1.22 -4.19 6.95
N VAL A 66 0.09 -3.97 7.00
CA VAL A 66 0.92 -3.63 5.83
C VAL A 66 1.03 -4.83 4.87
N ARG A 67 1.14 -6.05 5.42
CA ARG A 67 1.25 -7.29 4.67
C ARG A 67 0.01 -7.55 3.82
N ALA A 68 -1.17 -7.44 4.41
CA ALA A 68 -2.44 -7.62 3.68
C ALA A 68 -2.56 -6.65 2.49
N VAL A 69 -2.08 -5.41 2.68
CA VAL A 69 -2.10 -4.40 1.61
C VAL A 69 -1.14 -4.74 0.48
N LEU A 70 0.09 -5.10 0.82
CA LEU A 70 1.14 -5.40 -0.16
C LEU A 70 0.87 -6.69 -0.94
N GLU A 71 0.31 -7.69 -0.26
CA GLU A 71 -0.12 -8.95 -0.88
C GLU A 71 -1.27 -8.70 -1.88
N ALA A 72 -2.27 -7.91 -1.49
CA ALA A 72 -3.35 -7.50 -2.39
C ALA A 72 -2.88 -6.60 -3.54
N ALA A 73 -1.74 -5.93 -3.40
CA ALA A 73 -1.10 -5.15 -4.46
C ALA A 73 -0.23 -6.01 -5.40
N GLY A 74 0.06 -7.27 -5.05
CA GLY A 74 0.90 -8.18 -5.84
C GLY A 74 2.40 -8.05 -5.58
N VAL A 75 2.81 -7.41 -4.47
CA VAL A 75 4.23 -7.27 -4.11
C VAL A 75 4.74 -8.55 -3.46
N LYS A 76 5.81 -9.14 -4.01
CA LYS A 76 6.40 -10.37 -3.46
C LYS A 76 7.62 -10.11 -2.58
N ASN A 77 8.44 -9.12 -2.94
CA ASN A 77 9.69 -8.84 -2.25
C ASN A 77 9.71 -7.39 -1.78
N VAL A 78 9.67 -7.16 -0.47
CA VAL A 78 9.77 -5.82 0.11
C VAL A 78 10.11 -5.91 1.60
N LEU A 79 10.92 -4.97 2.05
CA LEU A 79 11.24 -4.75 3.45
C LEU A 79 10.42 -3.58 3.96
N THR A 80 9.73 -3.75 5.08
CA THR A 80 8.89 -2.68 5.62
C THR A 80 9.13 -2.48 7.11
N LYS A 81 8.86 -1.26 7.57
CA LYS A 81 8.82 -0.95 8.99
C LYS A 81 7.69 0.02 9.28
N SER A 82 6.77 -0.39 10.16
CA SER A 82 5.81 0.52 10.78
C SER A 82 6.47 1.22 11.96
N MET A 83 6.31 2.54 12.01
CA MET A 83 6.80 3.44 13.03
C MET A 83 5.64 4.36 13.45
N GLY A 84 5.65 4.84 14.69
CA GLY A 84 4.55 5.67 15.19
C GLY A 84 3.36 4.85 15.69
N SER A 85 2.15 5.17 15.23
CA SER A 85 0.90 4.58 15.71
C SER A 85 0.69 3.13 15.24
N ASN A 86 0.19 2.28 16.14
CA ASN A 86 -0.18 0.89 15.86
C ASN A 86 -1.66 0.72 15.45
N ASN A 87 -2.39 1.82 15.18
CA ASN A 87 -3.77 1.75 14.71
C ASN A 87 -3.82 1.14 13.30
N HIS A 88 -4.53 0.02 13.14
CA HIS A 88 -4.65 -0.72 11.89
C HIS A 88 -5.15 0.15 10.72
N ILE A 89 -6.14 1.01 10.96
CA ILE A 89 -6.70 1.87 9.90
C ILE A 89 -5.64 2.87 9.42
N ALA A 90 -4.93 3.49 10.36
CA ALA A 90 -3.87 4.45 10.05
C ALA A 90 -2.72 3.78 9.29
N VAL A 91 -2.25 2.62 9.74
CA VAL A 91 -1.16 1.87 9.09
C VAL A 91 -1.53 1.45 7.66
N VAL A 92 -2.76 0.96 7.46
CA VAL A 92 -3.26 0.53 6.16
C VAL A 92 -3.36 1.72 5.19
N ASN A 93 -3.89 2.86 5.65
CA ASN A 93 -3.95 4.09 4.85
C ASN A 93 -2.56 4.69 4.58
N ALA A 94 -1.65 4.67 5.56
CA ALA A 94 -0.27 5.12 5.38
C ALA A 94 0.46 4.28 4.33
N THR A 95 0.20 2.96 4.30
CA THR A 95 0.75 2.06 3.29
C THR A 95 0.22 2.41 1.89
N LEU A 96 -1.08 2.70 1.77
CA LEU A 96 -1.65 3.13 0.49
C LEU A 96 -1.07 4.47 0.02
N ALA A 97 -0.89 5.43 0.92
CA ALA A 97 -0.24 6.70 0.62
C ALA A 97 1.22 6.49 0.15
N ALA A 98 1.96 5.57 0.77
CA ALA A 98 3.31 5.20 0.34
C ALA A 98 3.31 4.61 -1.09
N LEU A 99 2.38 3.70 -1.39
CA LEU A 99 2.28 3.08 -2.71
C LEU A 99 1.89 4.06 -3.81
N GLN A 100 1.10 5.10 -3.50
CA GLN A 100 0.73 6.16 -4.44
C GLN A 100 1.90 7.08 -4.81
N GLN A 101 2.90 7.20 -3.94
CA GLN A 101 4.10 7.99 -4.22
C GLN A 101 5.06 7.29 -5.18
N LEU A 102 4.87 5.98 -5.44
CA LEU A 102 5.73 5.23 -6.34
C LEU A 102 5.64 5.79 -7.76
N ARG A 103 6.82 6.01 -8.34
CA ARG A 103 7.04 6.47 -9.71
C ARG A 103 7.96 5.48 -10.41
N THR A 104 7.64 5.16 -11.65
CA THR A 104 8.51 4.32 -12.50
C THR A 104 9.52 5.19 -13.21
N SER A 105 10.59 4.55 -13.71
CA SER A 105 11.61 5.24 -14.49
C SER A 105 11.04 5.85 -15.77
N GLU A 106 10.02 5.23 -16.39
CA GLU A 106 9.35 5.84 -17.57
C GLU A 106 8.61 7.12 -17.20
N ASP A 107 7.89 7.13 -16.06
CA ASP A 107 7.13 8.28 -15.59
C ASP A 107 8.04 9.49 -15.37
N ILE A 108 9.18 9.27 -14.71
CA ILE A 108 10.15 10.34 -14.44
C ILE A 108 10.84 10.81 -15.73
N SER A 109 11.14 9.89 -16.65
CA SER A 109 11.78 10.22 -17.93
C SER A 109 10.86 11.05 -18.83
N GLY A 110 9.55 10.76 -18.81
CA GLY A 110 8.53 11.55 -19.50
C GLY A 110 8.49 12.98 -18.95
N VAL A 111 8.34 13.13 -17.63
CA VAL A 111 8.29 14.45 -16.97
C VAL A 111 9.53 15.30 -17.27
N ARG A 112 10.72 14.69 -17.31
CA ARG A 112 11.98 15.41 -17.58
C ARG A 112 12.20 15.78 -19.03
N LYS A 113 11.62 15.07 -20.00
CA LYS A 113 11.73 15.41 -21.44
C LYS A 113 10.77 16.51 -21.88
N SER A 114 9.74 16.76 -21.07
CA SER A 114 8.73 17.80 -21.31
C SER A 114 9.07 19.16 -20.68
N ALA A 115 10.19 19.24 -19.95
CA ALA A 115 10.73 20.45 -19.34
C ALA A 115 11.97 20.91 -20.12
#